data_AF-A0A1M6J884-F1
#
_entry.id   AF-A0A1M6J884-F1
#
_cell.length_a   1.000
_cell.length_b   1.000
_cell.length_c   1.000
_cell.angle_alpha   90.00
_cell.angle_beta   90.00
_cell.angle_gamma   90.00
#
_symmetry.space_group_name_H-M   'P 1'
#
loop_
_entity.id
_entity.type
_entity.pdbx_description
1 polymer ?
#
loop_
_entity_poly.entity_id
_entity_poly.type
_entity_poly.pdbx_seq_one_letter_code
_entity_poly.pdbx_strand_id
1 'polypeptide(L)'
;MEQIKIIFFLLASFFGITESKIAADKNTVTVYPEDHKIEIVQEHLFTIIQTEKDTALTLAQWEQLAKWKENKLSWAKELENFTNKDVTIENNEGTIAPRISFNYTDEKDLRALGIWYNKEKNQYSINNVPREHTTSKNGKLEGNYWTFDGGSTFSFTNEAFVDLPNEYKKLKLPITEILKD
;
A
#
# COMPACT_ATOMS: atom_id res chain seq x y z
N MET A 1 -5.56 -0.29 21.39
CA MET A 1 -4.85 -0.66 20.14
C MET A 1 -5.12 0.45 19.15
N GLU A 2 -4.08 1.13 18.64
CA GLU A 2 -4.25 2.03 17.50
C GLU A 2 -4.66 1.19 16.29
N GLN A 3 -5.77 1.53 15.65
CA GLN A 3 -6.25 0.83 14.47
C GLN A 3 -5.50 1.39 13.26
N ILE A 4 -4.62 0.58 12.66
CA ILE A 4 -4.01 0.91 11.37
C ILE A 4 -5.12 0.86 10.32
N LYS A 5 -5.38 1.99 9.67
CA LYS A 5 -6.46 2.12 8.67
C LYS A 5 -5.95 2.26 7.24
N ILE A 6 -4.68 2.61 7.06
CA ILE A 6 -4.03 2.59 5.75
C ILE A 6 -3.50 1.17 5.51
N ILE A 7 -4.00 0.53 4.47
CA ILE A 7 -3.66 -0.84 4.12
C ILE A 7 -2.85 -0.79 2.83
N PHE A 8 -1.55 -1.05 2.91
CA PHE A 8 -0.62 -0.79 1.80
C PHE A 8 -0.93 -1.54 0.50
N PHE A 9 -1.58 -2.71 0.58
CA PHE A 9 -2.00 -3.47 -0.61
C PHE A 9 -3.37 -3.05 -1.16
N LEU A 10 -4.05 -2.05 -0.59
CA LEU A 10 -5.33 -1.51 -1.07
C LEU A 10 -5.19 -0.04 -1.46
N LEU A 11 -5.17 0.27 -2.75
CA LEU A 11 -5.03 1.64 -3.26
C LEU A 11 -6.09 2.59 -2.70
N ALA A 12 -7.33 2.11 -2.60
CA ALA A 12 -8.45 2.93 -2.14
C ALA A 12 -8.31 3.37 -0.66
N SER A 13 -7.52 2.64 0.14
CA SER A 13 -7.32 2.96 1.57
C SER A 13 -6.62 4.31 1.77
N PHE A 14 -5.75 4.72 0.85
CA PHE A 14 -5.08 6.03 0.88
C PHE A 14 -6.04 7.20 0.68
N PHE A 15 -7.22 6.95 0.12
CA PHE A 15 -8.30 7.92 -0.07
C PHE A 15 -9.44 7.74 0.94
N GLY A 16 -9.22 6.94 2.00
CA GLY A 16 -10.21 6.70 3.06
C GLY A 16 -11.40 5.84 2.62
N ILE A 17 -11.30 5.14 1.48
CA ILE A 17 -12.34 4.27 0.96
C ILE A 17 -12.18 2.88 1.59
N THR A 18 -13.16 2.46 2.38
CA THR A 18 -13.09 1.20 3.16
C THR A 18 -13.48 -0.04 2.36
N GLU A 19 -14.33 0.11 1.34
CA GLU A 19 -14.78 -1.00 0.47
C GLU A 19 -13.95 -1.07 -0.81
N SER A 20 -12.66 -1.35 -0.68
CA SER A 20 -11.78 -1.55 -1.84
C SER A 20 -12.14 -2.84 -2.58
N LYS A 21 -12.26 -2.75 -3.90
CA LYS A 21 -12.39 -3.87 -4.84
C LYS A 21 -11.06 -4.22 -5.51
N ILE A 22 -10.12 -3.28 -5.50
CA ILE A 22 -8.81 -3.41 -6.13
C ILE A 22 -7.77 -3.60 -5.03
N ALA A 23 -6.94 -4.63 -5.20
CA ALA A 23 -5.83 -4.95 -4.33
C ALA A 23 -4.56 -5.20 -5.15
N ALA A 24 -3.40 -5.15 -4.51
CA ALA A 24 -2.11 -5.48 -5.11
C ALA A 24 -1.61 -6.80 -4.52
N ASP A 25 -1.08 -7.70 -5.36
CA ASP A 25 -0.44 -8.92 -4.85
C ASP A 25 0.80 -8.61 -4.04
N LYS A 26 1.51 -7.57 -4.46
CA LYS A 26 2.77 -7.16 -3.89
C LYS A 26 2.76 -5.66 -3.69
N ASN A 27 3.20 -5.22 -2.53
CA ASN A 27 3.54 -3.82 -2.29
C ASN A 27 4.93 -3.72 -1.70
N THR A 28 5.69 -2.74 -2.15
CA THR A 28 6.99 -2.39 -1.58
C THR A 28 6.91 -0.99 -1.01
N VAL A 29 7.16 -0.87 0.28
CA VAL A 29 7.26 0.39 0.99
C VAL A 29 8.74 0.71 1.16
N THR A 30 9.13 1.91 0.75
CA THR A 30 10.48 2.46 0.94
C THR A 30 10.38 3.75 1.73
N VAL A 31 11.17 3.84 2.80
CA VAL A 31 11.28 5.03 3.64
C VAL A 31 12.67 5.60 3.43
N TYR A 32 12.72 6.91 3.19
CA TYR A 32 13.93 7.71 3.03
C TYR A 32 14.04 8.66 4.22
N PRO A 33 14.70 8.26 5.33
CA PRO A 33 14.76 9.06 6.55
C PRO A 33 15.38 10.45 6.35
N GLU A 34 16.48 10.54 5.58
CA GLU A 34 17.16 11.80 5.32
C GLU A 34 16.26 12.80 4.57
N ASP A 35 15.51 12.32 3.57
CA ASP A 35 14.62 13.13 2.74
C ASP A 35 13.23 13.33 3.37
N HIS A 36 12.96 12.68 4.51
CA HIS A 36 11.65 12.59 5.15
C HIS A 36 10.53 12.22 4.17
N LYS A 37 10.79 11.21 3.34
CA LYS A 37 9.90 10.76 2.25
C LYS A 37 9.54 9.30 2.42
N ILE A 38 8.31 8.95 2.04
CA ILE A 38 7.88 7.57 1.83
C ILE A 38 7.44 7.40 0.38
N GLU A 39 7.79 6.24 -0.17
CA GLU A 39 7.29 5.76 -1.45
C GLU A 39 6.72 4.36 -1.30
N ILE A 40 5.57 4.12 -1.90
CA ILE A 40 4.86 2.83 -1.87
C ILE A 40 4.54 2.48 -3.31
N VAL A 41 5.05 1.34 -3.76
CA VAL A 41 4.77 0.81 -5.09
C VAL A 41 3.87 -0.40 -4.94
N GLN A 42 2.76 -0.41 -5.67
CA GLN A 42 1.83 -1.53 -5.76
C GLN A 42 2.01 -2.23 -7.10
N GLU A 43 2.25 -3.53 -7.07
CA GLU A 43 2.49 -4.36 -8.25
C GLU A 43 1.39 -5.42 -8.40
N HIS A 44 1.08 -5.75 -9.66
CA HIS A 44 0.08 -6.75 -10.04
C HIS A 44 -1.28 -6.48 -9.38
N LEU A 45 -1.88 -5.35 -9.73
CA LEU A 45 -3.24 -5.04 -9.29
C LEU A 45 -4.24 -6.09 -9.78
N PHE A 46 -5.15 -6.49 -8.90
CA PHE A 46 -6.18 -7.46 -9.18
C PHE A 46 -7.49 -7.12 -8.46
N THR A 47 -8.54 -7.83 -8.86
CA THR A 47 -9.86 -7.86 -8.19
C THR A 47 -10.31 -9.31 -8.03
N ILE A 48 -11.29 -9.55 -7.16
CA ILE A 48 -11.96 -10.86 -7.04
C ILE A 48 -13.39 -10.68 -7.56
N ILE A 49 -13.71 -11.35 -8.67
CA ILE A 49 -15.02 -11.26 -9.34
C ILE A 49 -15.82 -12.52 -9.07
N GLN A 50 -16.97 -12.39 -8.42
CA GLN A 50 -17.94 -13.47 -8.23
C GLN A 50 -19.16 -13.31 -9.13
N THR A 51 -19.51 -12.07 -9.46
CA THR A 51 -20.70 -11.69 -10.23
C THR A 51 -20.38 -10.56 -11.21
N GLU A 52 -21.21 -10.38 -12.23
CA GLU A 52 -21.09 -9.24 -13.16
C GLU A 52 -21.16 -7.88 -12.45
N LYS A 53 -21.88 -7.81 -11.32
CA LYS A 53 -21.94 -6.61 -10.48
C LYS A 53 -20.57 -6.24 -9.92
N ASP A 54 -19.73 -7.23 -9.60
CA ASP A 54 -18.38 -6.97 -9.08
C ASP A 54 -17.49 -6.32 -10.15
N THR A 55 -17.67 -6.69 -11.43
CA THR A 55 -16.96 -6.08 -12.55
C THR A 55 -17.34 -4.60 -12.67
N ALA A 56 -18.64 -4.30 -12.68
CA ALA A 56 -19.13 -2.91 -12.78
C ALA A 56 -18.64 -2.04 -11.60
N LEU A 57 -18.66 -2.58 -10.37
CA LEU A 57 -18.14 -1.90 -9.20
C LEU A 57 -16.63 -1.68 -9.26
N THR A 58 -15.88 -2.66 -9.76
CA THR A 58 -14.43 -2.57 -9.95
C THR A 58 -14.09 -1.48 -10.97
N LEU A 59 -14.78 -1.45 -12.12
CA LEU A 59 -14.60 -0.42 -13.15
C LEU A 59 -14.88 0.99 -12.62
N ALA A 60 -16.01 1.16 -11.91
CA ALA A 60 -16.37 2.45 -11.32
C ALA A 60 -15.33 2.92 -10.28
N GLN A 61 -14.83 2.00 -9.44
CA GLN A 61 -13.78 2.35 -8.47
C GLN A 61 -12.45 2.65 -9.16
N TRP A 62 -12.09 1.90 -10.22
CA TRP A 62 -10.88 2.20 -10.99
C TRP A 62 -10.96 3.59 -11.63
N GLU A 63 -12.09 3.95 -12.26
CA GLU A 63 -12.27 5.28 -12.84
C GLU A 63 -12.09 6.39 -11.79
N GLN A 64 -12.63 6.17 -10.58
CA GLN A 64 -12.44 7.11 -9.47
C GLN A 64 -10.97 7.28 -9.10
N LEU A 65 -10.25 6.18 -8.90
CA LEU A 65 -8.85 6.16 -8.43
C LEU A 65 -7.86 6.59 -9.51
N ALA A 66 -8.07 6.17 -10.76
CA ALA A 66 -7.17 6.49 -11.87
C ALA A 66 -7.17 7.99 -12.19
N LYS A 67 -8.32 8.64 -12.02
CA LYS A 67 -8.50 10.08 -12.22
C LYS A 67 -8.63 10.82 -10.88
N TRP A 68 -7.95 10.36 -9.82
CA TRP A 68 -8.16 10.86 -8.45
C TRP A 68 -8.03 12.40 -8.34
N LYS A 69 -7.12 13.02 -9.09
CA LYS A 69 -6.96 14.48 -9.15
C LYS A 69 -8.17 15.18 -9.75
N GLU A 70 -8.67 14.68 -10.89
CA GLU A 70 -9.84 15.23 -11.59
C GLU A 70 -11.12 15.04 -10.77
N ASN A 71 -11.24 13.87 -10.14
CA ASN A 71 -12.34 13.52 -9.24
C ASN A 71 -12.26 14.17 -7.86
N LYS A 72 -11.17 14.93 -7.58
CA LYS A 72 -10.93 15.62 -6.31
C LYS A 72 -11.07 14.69 -5.10
N LEU A 73 -10.57 13.47 -5.21
CA LEU A 73 -10.59 12.52 -4.11
C LEU A 73 -9.79 13.08 -2.94
N SER A 74 -10.42 13.05 -1.76
CA SER A 74 -9.75 13.44 -0.51
C SER A 74 -8.85 12.30 -0.04
N TRP A 75 -7.68 12.66 0.48
CA TRP A 75 -6.83 11.70 1.17
C TRP A 75 -7.49 11.23 2.48
N ALA A 76 -7.14 10.03 2.91
CA ALA A 76 -7.54 9.50 4.21
C ALA A 76 -7.16 10.47 5.33
N LYS A 77 -8.01 10.58 6.36
CA LYS A 77 -7.77 11.48 7.51
C LYS A 77 -6.48 11.12 8.25
N GLU A 78 -6.14 9.85 8.27
CA GLU A 78 -4.91 9.32 8.87
C GLU A 78 -3.64 9.85 8.18
N LEU A 79 -3.77 10.38 6.96
CA LEU A 79 -2.69 10.98 6.21
C LEU A 79 -2.65 12.51 6.33
N GLU A 80 -3.51 13.14 7.13
CA GLU A 80 -3.64 14.62 7.18
C GLU A 80 -2.29 15.33 7.38
N ASN A 81 -1.47 14.85 8.32
CA ASN A 81 -0.17 15.44 8.67
C ASN A 81 0.93 15.31 7.60
N PHE A 82 0.75 14.46 6.59
CA PHE A 82 1.75 14.27 5.54
C PHE A 82 1.67 15.40 4.50
N THR A 83 2.74 15.71 3.80
CA THR A 83 2.76 16.74 2.74
C THR A 83 3.17 16.13 1.40
N ASN A 84 3.09 16.92 0.31
CA ASN A 84 3.49 16.50 -1.04
C ASN A 84 2.90 15.15 -1.48
N LYS A 85 1.64 14.90 -1.08
CA LYS A 85 0.98 13.63 -1.35
C LYS A 85 0.65 13.50 -2.82
N ASP A 86 1.08 12.41 -3.44
CA ASP A 86 0.83 12.12 -4.84
C ASP A 86 0.61 10.64 -5.08
N VAL A 87 -0.22 10.34 -6.08
CA VAL A 87 -0.35 9.02 -6.67
C VAL A 87 -0.12 9.16 -8.16
N THR A 88 0.92 8.49 -8.65
CA THR A 88 1.16 8.32 -10.08
C THR A 88 0.80 6.89 -10.46
N ILE A 89 0.00 6.72 -11.49
CA ILE A 89 -0.35 5.39 -12.02
C ILE A 89 0.37 5.24 -13.35
N GLU A 90 1.40 4.41 -13.36
CA GLU A 90 2.14 4.09 -14.58
C GLU A 90 1.50 2.86 -15.24
N ASN A 91 1.40 2.90 -16.58
CA ASN A 91 1.05 1.74 -17.40
C ASN A 91 2.22 1.47 -18.34
N ASN A 92 3.11 0.57 -17.94
CA ASN A 92 4.29 0.19 -18.70
C ASN A 92 4.05 -1.18 -19.32
N GLU A 93 3.90 -1.23 -20.64
CA GLU A 93 3.78 -2.48 -21.41
C GLU A 93 2.64 -3.41 -20.92
N GLY A 94 1.52 -2.82 -20.47
CA GLY A 94 0.36 -3.58 -20.00
C GLY A 94 0.45 -4.00 -18.53
N THR A 95 1.42 -3.48 -17.77
CA THR A 95 1.47 -3.61 -16.32
C THR A 95 1.14 -2.28 -15.67
N ILE A 96 0.08 -2.28 -14.85
CA ILE A 96 -0.36 -1.12 -14.09
C ILE A 96 0.27 -1.18 -12.69
N ALA A 97 1.04 -0.17 -12.33
CA ALA A 97 1.73 -0.07 -11.05
C ALA A 97 1.54 1.32 -10.42
N PRO A 98 0.61 1.49 -9.47
CA PRO A 98 0.50 2.72 -8.70
C PRO A 98 1.73 2.95 -7.84
N ARG A 99 2.28 4.16 -7.92
CA ARG A 99 3.29 4.69 -7.01
C ARG A 99 2.64 5.79 -6.17
N ILE A 100 2.54 5.55 -4.87
CA ILE A 100 2.06 6.49 -3.87
C ILE A 100 3.28 7.11 -3.19
N SER A 101 3.31 8.42 -3.03
CA SER A 101 4.38 9.09 -2.29
C SER A 101 3.84 10.24 -1.46
N PHE A 102 4.54 10.51 -0.37
CA PHE A 102 4.29 11.66 0.50
C PHE A 102 5.50 11.91 1.39
N ASN A 103 5.58 13.14 1.89
CA ASN A 103 6.59 13.57 2.84
C ASN A 103 6.01 13.61 4.26
N TYR A 104 6.85 13.43 5.26
CA TYR A 104 6.51 13.58 6.67
C TYR A 104 7.43 14.62 7.32
N THR A 105 7.07 15.11 8.50
CA THR A 105 7.90 16.07 9.25
C THR A 105 8.37 15.50 10.59
N ASP A 106 7.50 14.80 11.32
CA ASP A 106 7.86 14.07 12.55
C ASP A 106 7.75 12.56 12.27
N GLU A 107 8.73 11.77 12.70
CA GLU A 107 8.71 10.31 12.52
C GLU A 107 7.51 9.65 13.22
N LYS A 108 6.86 10.33 14.18
CA LYS A 108 5.61 9.87 14.80
C LYS A 108 4.44 9.84 13.83
N ASP A 109 4.43 10.68 12.79
CA ASP A 109 3.36 10.68 11.79
C ASP A 109 3.28 9.32 11.06
N LEU A 110 4.43 8.62 10.95
CA LEU A 110 4.52 7.30 10.34
C LEU A 110 3.73 6.21 11.08
N ARG A 111 3.31 6.46 12.32
CA ARG A 111 2.45 5.52 13.06
C ARG A 111 1.11 5.29 12.38
N ALA A 112 0.60 6.27 11.65
CA ALA A 112 -0.61 6.12 10.85
C ALA A 112 -0.50 5.01 9.79
N LEU A 113 0.74 4.68 9.41
CA LEU A 113 1.10 3.64 8.44
C LEU A 113 1.58 2.35 9.11
N GLY A 114 1.53 2.25 10.44
CA GLY A 114 2.08 1.12 11.18
C GLY A 114 3.61 1.05 11.19
N ILE A 115 4.27 2.20 11.07
CA ILE A 115 5.73 2.32 11.18
C ILE A 115 6.04 3.12 12.45
N TRP A 116 6.78 2.54 13.38
CA TRP A 116 7.18 3.17 14.62
C TRP A 116 8.65 3.58 14.57
N TYR A 117 8.98 4.70 15.21
CA TYR A 117 10.36 5.15 15.37
C TYR A 117 10.74 5.19 16.86
N ASN A 118 11.89 4.60 17.18
CA ASN A 118 12.52 4.64 18.49
C ASN A 118 13.73 5.57 18.44
N LYS A 119 13.59 6.75 19.03
CA LYS A 119 14.64 7.78 19.07
C LYS A 119 15.88 7.37 19.87
N GLU A 120 15.73 6.59 20.93
CA GLU A 120 16.85 6.17 21.79
C GLU A 120 17.79 5.21 21.04
N LYS A 121 17.20 4.34 20.21
CA LYS A 121 17.95 3.37 19.40
C LYS A 121 18.27 3.87 17.99
N ASN A 122 17.71 5.00 17.58
CA ASN A 122 17.70 5.46 16.20
C ASN A 122 17.25 4.35 15.23
N GLN A 123 16.07 3.78 15.48
CA GLN A 123 15.56 2.63 14.73
C GLN A 123 14.08 2.76 14.39
N TYR A 124 13.73 2.33 13.17
CA TYR A 124 12.33 2.13 12.79
C TYR A 124 11.91 0.69 13.01
N SER A 125 10.61 0.46 13.20
CA SER A 125 10.05 -0.88 13.25
C SER A 125 8.65 -0.97 12.66
N ILE A 126 8.31 -2.16 12.18
CA ILE A 126 6.95 -2.56 11.78
C ILE A 126 6.60 -3.89 12.43
N ASN A 127 5.31 -4.17 12.61
CA ASN A 127 4.87 -5.49 13.03
C ASN A 127 5.21 -6.53 11.96
N ASN A 128 5.75 -7.67 12.37
CA ASN A 128 5.80 -8.84 11.53
C ASN A 128 4.45 -9.54 11.59
N VAL A 129 3.65 -9.44 10.54
CA VAL A 129 2.37 -10.14 10.41
C VAL A 129 2.59 -11.34 9.48
N PRO A 130 2.66 -12.58 9.98
CA PRO A 130 3.08 -13.73 9.16
C PRO A 130 2.27 -13.94 7.87
N ARG A 131 0.96 -13.67 7.90
CA ARG A 131 0.07 -13.80 6.73
C ARG A 131 0.39 -12.81 5.61
N GLU A 132 1.12 -11.73 5.90
CA GLU A 132 1.46 -10.67 4.94
C GLU A 132 2.78 -10.97 4.22
N HIS A 133 3.46 -12.08 4.59
CA HIS A 133 4.70 -12.55 3.97
C HIS A 133 5.75 -11.44 3.84
N THR A 134 5.90 -10.62 4.89
CA THR A 134 6.79 -9.47 4.86
C THR A 134 8.25 -9.91 4.71
N THR A 135 8.93 -9.35 3.71
CA THR A 135 10.36 -9.54 3.48
C THR A 135 11.10 -8.20 3.41
N SER A 136 12.38 -8.20 3.77
CA SER A 136 13.25 -7.03 3.61
C SER A 136 14.69 -7.48 3.37
N LYS A 137 15.45 -6.67 2.62
CA LYS A 137 16.89 -6.90 2.40
C LYS A 137 17.76 -6.27 3.47
N ASN A 138 17.31 -5.17 4.08
CA ASN A 138 18.08 -4.38 5.04
C ASN A 138 17.39 -4.21 6.39
N GLY A 139 16.24 -4.84 6.60
CA GLY A 139 15.63 -5.04 7.90
C GLY A 139 16.15 -6.28 8.61
N LYS A 140 15.97 -6.31 9.94
CA LYS A 140 16.24 -7.48 10.78
C LYS A 140 14.97 -7.87 11.52
N LEU A 141 14.62 -9.15 11.46
CA LEU A 141 13.49 -9.69 12.21
C LEU A 141 13.92 -9.96 13.66
N GLU A 142 13.34 -9.22 14.60
CA GLU A 142 13.60 -9.33 16.04
C GLU A 142 12.29 -9.62 16.77
N GLY A 143 12.07 -10.91 17.08
CA GLY A 143 10.80 -11.38 17.65
C GLY A 143 9.64 -11.12 16.71
N ASN A 144 8.70 -10.27 17.12
CA ASN A 144 7.48 -9.96 16.37
C ASN A 144 7.60 -8.68 15.51
N TYR A 145 8.80 -8.13 15.35
CA TYR A 145 9.00 -6.88 14.64
C TYR A 145 10.11 -7.00 13.61
N TRP A 146 9.89 -6.41 12.45
CA TRP A 146 11.00 -6.02 11.57
C TRP A 146 11.56 -4.69 12.08
N THR A 147 12.88 -4.61 12.20
CA THR A 147 13.60 -3.42 12.65
C THR A 147 14.54 -2.92 11.56
N PHE A 148 14.71 -1.61 11.47
CA PHE A 148 15.51 -0.94 10.45
C PHE A 148 16.35 0.17 11.08
N ASP A 149 17.54 0.41 10.51
CA ASP A 149 18.41 1.51 10.92
C ASP A 149 17.79 2.87 10.59
N GLY A 150 17.83 3.81 11.53
CA GLY A 150 17.19 5.12 11.40
C GLY A 150 17.93 6.11 10.50
N GLY A 151 19.23 5.89 10.26
CA GLY A 151 20.06 6.75 9.42
C GLY A 151 20.12 6.32 7.95
N SER A 152 19.45 5.24 7.58
CA SER A 152 19.59 4.62 6.25
C SER A 152 18.24 4.43 5.58
N THR A 153 18.20 4.59 4.25
CA THR A 153 17.02 4.21 3.46
C THR A 153 16.72 2.72 3.69
N PHE A 154 15.46 2.40 3.99
CA PHE A 154 15.02 1.03 4.18
C PHE A 154 13.76 0.70 3.41
N SER A 155 13.57 -0.58 3.12
CA SER A 155 12.37 -1.04 2.44
C SER A 155 11.90 -2.39 2.96
N PHE A 156 10.61 -2.62 2.83
CA PHE A 156 9.97 -3.91 3.07
C PHE A 156 8.91 -4.17 2.01
N THR A 157 8.72 -5.44 1.71
CA THR A 157 7.76 -5.91 0.72
C THR A 157 6.76 -6.81 1.41
N ASN A 158 5.47 -6.61 1.15
CA ASN A 158 4.40 -7.49 1.63
C ASN A 158 3.72 -8.17 0.45
N GLU A 159 3.43 -9.45 0.60
CA GLU A 159 2.77 -10.30 -0.39
C GLU A 159 1.56 -11.01 0.25
N ALA A 160 0.58 -10.21 0.70
CA ALA A 160 -0.52 -10.66 1.55
C ALA A 160 -1.49 -11.67 0.91
N PHE A 161 -1.39 -11.90 -0.40
CA PHE A 161 -2.29 -12.77 -1.15
C PHE A 161 -1.64 -14.05 -1.67
N VAL A 162 -0.39 -14.35 -1.28
CA VAL A 162 0.29 -15.62 -1.64
C VAL A 162 -0.50 -16.85 -1.19
N ASP A 163 -1.03 -16.78 0.03
CA ASP A 163 -1.83 -17.85 0.66
C ASP A 163 -3.33 -17.71 0.43
N LEU A 164 -3.77 -16.94 -0.58
CA LEU A 164 -5.18 -16.81 -0.91
C LEU A 164 -5.81 -18.21 -1.11
N PRO A 165 -6.94 -18.57 -0.48
CA PRO A 165 -7.53 -19.89 -0.66
C PRO A 165 -7.88 -20.19 -2.13
N ASN A 166 -7.79 -21.46 -2.53
CA ASN A 166 -7.93 -21.88 -3.93
C ASN A 166 -9.28 -21.50 -4.54
N GLU A 167 -10.35 -21.48 -3.75
CA GLU A 167 -11.68 -21.03 -4.17
C GLU A 167 -11.68 -19.56 -4.64
N TYR A 168 -10.87 -18.70 -4.02
CA TYR A 168 -10.74 -17.29 -4.40
C TYR A 168 -9.68 -17.06 -5.48
N LYS A 169 -8.62 -17.89 -5.55
CA LYS A 169 -7.62 -17.79 -6.63
C LYS A 169 -8.26 -17.92 -8.01
N LYS A 170 -9.29 -18.75 -8.16
CA LYS A 170 -10.03 -18.94 -9.43
C LYS A 170 -10.87 -17.73 -9.84
N LEU A 171 -11.23 -16.88 -8.88
CA LEU A 171 -12.06 -15.70 -9.06
C LEU A 171 -11.23 -14.42 -9.18
N LYS A 172 -9.92 -14.54 -8.99
CA LYS A 172 -8.97 -13.44 -9.03
C LYS A 172 -8.65 -13.11 -10.50
N LEU A 173 -8.89 -11.86 -10.88
CA LEU A 173 -8.59 -11.35 -12.21
C LEU A 173 -7.63 -10.16 -12.12
N PRO A 174 -6.56 -10.13 -12.94
CA PRO A 174 -5.74 -8.93 -13.10
C PRO A 174 -6.60 -7.74 -13.52
N ILE A 175 -6.32 -6.55 -12.99
CA ILE A 175 -7.11 -5.36 -13.32
C ILE A 175 -7.06 -5.06 -14.83
N THR A 176 -5.95 -5.38 -15.49
CA THR A 176 -5.75 -5.17 -16.92
C THR A 176 -6.60 -6.07 -17.81
N GLU A 177 -7.15 -7.16 -17.28
CA GLU A 177 -8.16 -7.95 -17.98
C GLU A 177 -9.55 -7.31 -17.90
N ILE A 178 -9.85 -6.64 -16.79
CA ILE A 178 -11.11 -5.92 -16.58
C ILE A 178 -11.19 -4.64 -17.43
N LEU A 179 -10.05 -3.99 -17.68
CA LEU A 179 -9.97 -2.71 -18.40
C LEU A 179 -9.88 -2.83 -19.93
N LYS A 180 -9.96 -4.05 -20.48
CA LYS A 180 -9.85 -4.29 -21.94
C LYS A 180 -11.18 -4.13 -22.69
N ASP A 181 -12.27 -3.92 -21.97
CA ASP A 181 -13.62 -3.66 -22.52
C ASP A 181 -13.97 -2.17 -22.48
#